data_AF-A0A8T7HC54-F1
#
_entry.id   AF-A0A8T7HC54-F1
#
_cell.length_a   1.000
_cell.length_b   1.000
_cell.length_c   1.000
_cell.angle_alpha   90.00
_cell.angle_beta   90.00
_cell.angle_gamma   90.00
#
_symmetry.space_group_name_H-M   'P 1'
#
loop_
_entity.id
_entity.type
_entity.pdbx_description
1 polymer ?
#
loop_
_entity_poly.entity_id
_entity_poly.type
_entity_poly.pdbx_seq_one_letter_code
_entity_poly.pdbx_strand_id
1 'polypeptide(L)'
;MKKVNPKEFSKSKTDLAGIALCDTTSSEEDKDNALEILSNWRASHSYPMHIFKKRLKEVSEKIDPRALSAQRLKRVPSIIKKLNRKYGGNNPTMKLTQMQDIAGCRVVMSDVLLARKLHHDYYIKSDLKHKKVNEKDYITYPKSDGYRSIHLIYKY
;
A
#
# COMPACT_ATOMS: atom_id res chain seq x y z
N MET A 1 1.12 23.34 -1.54
CA MET A 1 0.81 22.04 -0.90
C MET A 1 0.93 22.21 0.61
N LYS A 2 -0.13 21.96 1.39
CA LYS A 2 -0.04 21.92 2.87
C LYS A 2 1.02 20.87 3.25
N LYS A 3 1.91 21.22 4.18
CA LYS A 3 2.96 20.31 4.68
C LYS A 3 2.26 19.20 5.47
N VAL A 4 2.36 17.97 4.99
CA VAL A 4 1.76 16.78 5.63
C VAL A 4 2.44 16.55 6.97
N ASN A 5 1.66 16.49 8.05
CA ASN A 5 2.16 16.14 9.37
C ASN A 5 1.62 14.74 9.75
N PRO A 6 2.47 13.70 9.73
CA PRO A 6 2.08 12.33 10.10
C PRO A 6 1.51 12.19 11.52
N LYS A 7 1.74 13.16 12.41
CA LYS A 7 1.26 13.17 13.80
C LYS A 7 0.10 14.16 14.03
N GLU A 8 -0.43 14.77 12.98
CA GLU A 8 -1.51 15.77 13.09
C GLU A 8 -2.78 15.18 13.72
N PHE A 9 -3.08 13.92 13.41
CA PHE A 9 -4.24 13.23 13.96
C PHE A 9 -3.81 11.99 14.74
N SER A 10 -4.47 11.75 15.86
CA SER A 10 -4.27 10.53 16.65
C SER A 10 -4.76 9.30 15.88
N LYS A 11 -4.27 8.11 16.27
CA LYS A 11 -4.76 6.85 15.70
C LYS A 11 -6.26 6.67 15.90
N SER A 12 -6.76 7.00 17.10
CA SER A 12 -8.19 6.95 17.42
C SER A 12 -8.99 7.87 16.49
N LYS A 13 -8.56 9.13 16.31
CA LYS A 13 -9.21 10.09 15.41
C LYS A 13 -9.19 9.62 13.95
N THR A 14 -8.08 9.00 13.52
CA THR A 14 -7.95 8.41 12.18
C THR A 14 -8.90 7.23 11.98
N ASP A 15 -9.05 6.37 12.98
CA ASP A 15 -9.96 5.24 12.93
C ASP A 15 -11.43 5.70 12.94
N LEU A 16 -11.77 6.72 13.74
CA LEU A 16 -13.10 7.35 13.75
C LEU A 16 -13.45 7.96 12.39
N ALA A 17 -12.50 8.65 11.74
CA ALA A 17 -12.70 9.15 10.38
C ALA A 17 -12.99 8.00 9.39
N GLY A 18 -12.31 6.86 9.54
CA GLY A 18 -12.60 5.67 8.74
C GLY A 18 -14.03 5.15 8.92
N ILE A 19 -14.58 5.23 10.14
CA ILE A 19 -15.96 4.85 10.46
C ILE A 19 -16.94 5.85 9.84
N ALA A 20 -16.74 7.16 10.05
CA ALA A 20 -17.61 8.21 9.50
C ALA A 20 -17.73 8.15 7.97
N LEU A 21 -16.63 7.82 7.26
CA LEU A 21 -16.66 7.64 5.80
C LEU A 21 -17.47 6.41 5.33
N CYS A 22 -17.69 5.44 6.21
CA CYS A 22 -18.41 4.21 5.91
C CYS A 22 -19.87 4.27 6.37
N ASP A 23 -20.18 5.16 7.29
CA ASP A 23 -21.51 5.33 7.88
C ASP A 23 -22.41 6.18 6.97
N THR A 24 -23.55 5.60 6.60
CA THR A 24 -24.55 6.27 5.75
C THR A 24 -25.30 7.38 6.47
N THR A 25 -25.29 7.39 7.81
CA THR A 25 -25.98 8.37 8.65
C THR A 25 -25.15 9.60 9.00
N SER A 26 -23.84 9.57 8.73
CA SER A 26 -22.94 10.70 8.95
C SER A 26 -23.31 11.89 8.06
N SER A 27 -23.24 13.09 8.63
CA SER A 27 -23.48 14.34 7.91
C SER A 27 -22.44 14.56 6.80
N GLU A 28 -22.76 15.44 5.85
CA GLU A 28 -21.80 15.78 4.79
C GLU A 28 -20.56 16.48 5.36
N GLU A 29 -20.76 17.34 6.37
CA GLU A 29 -19.66 18.00 7.10
C GLU A 29 -18.74 16.98 7.81
N ASP A 30 -19.31 15.96 8.45
CA ASP A 30 -18.52 14.90 9.08
C ASP A 30 -17.70 14.10 8.05
N LYS A 31 -18.29 13.84 6.88
CA LYS A 31 -17.59 13.14 5.78
C LYS A 31 -16.47 13.99 5.21
N ASP A 32 -16.67 15.29 5.03
CA ASP A 32 -15.63 16.21 4.57
C ASP A 32 -14.46 16.28 5.56
N ASN A 33 -14.75 16.42 6.85
CA ASN A 33 -13.76 16.35 7.92
C ASN A 33 -13.00 15.01 7.91
N ALA A 34 -13.72 13.90 7.73
CA ALA A 34 -13.11 12.58 7.66
C ALA A 34 -12.26 12.38 6.39
N LEU A 35 -12.62 13.00 5.27
CA LEU A 35 -11.82 13.02 4.03
C LEU A 35 -10.51 13.79 4.21
N GLU A 36 -10.50 14.89 4.97
CA GLU A 36 -9.26 15.61 5.31
C GLU A 36 -8.33 14.72 6.14
N ILE A 37 -8.86 14.08 7.18
CA ILE A 37 -8.09 13.16 8.05
C ILE A 37 -7.54 11.99 7.23
N LEU A 38 -8.36 11.37 6.38
CA LEU A 38 -7.93 10.30 5.48
C LEU A 38 -6.84 10.78 4.50
N SER A 39 -6.97 11.99 3.97
CA SER A 39 -6.00 12.55 3.04
C SER A 39 -4.65 12.79 3.70
N ASN A 40 -4.64 13.33 4.92
CA ASN A 40 -3.41 13.46 5.71
C ASN A 40 -2.81 12.09 6.06
N TRP A 41 -3.64 11.14 6.50
CA TRP A 41 -3.19 9.77 6.79
C TRP A 41 -2.51 9.15 5.55
N ARG A 42 -3.17 9.15 4.39
CA ARG A 42 -2.61 8.65 3.12
C ARG A 42 -1.31 9.34 2.76
N ALA A 43 -1.26 10.66 2.91
CA ALA A 43 -0.09 11.43 2.55
C ALA A 43 1.11 11.13 3.46
N SER A 44 0.89 10.76 4.73
CA SER A 44 1.95 10.38 5.68
C SER A 44 2.77 9.16 5.21
N HIS A 45 2.16 8.28 4.40
CA HIS A 45 2.82 7.11 3.82
C HIS A 45 3.66 7.43 2.57
N SER A 46 3.60 8.67 2.06
CA SER A 46 4.27 9.05 0.80
C SER A 46 5.79 9.00 0.92
N TYR A 47 6.33 9.42 2.06
CA TYR A 47 7.78 9.44 2.27
C TYR A 47 8.37 8.02 2.34
N PRO A 48 7.88 7.10 3.20
CA PRO A 48 8.32 5.70 3.17
C PRO A 48 8.19 5.07 1.78
N MET A 49 7.04 5.25 1.11
CA MET A 49 6.82 4.73 -0.24
C MET A 49 7.86 5.26 -1.24
N HIS A 50 8.22 6.54 -1.15
CA HIS A 50 9.23 7.14 -2.01
C HIS A 50 10.62 6.51 -1.80
N ILE A 51 11.01 6.25 -0.55
CA ILE A 51 12.27 5.57 -0.22
C ILE A 51 12.30 4.15 -0.82
N PHE A 52 11.22 3.38 -0.64
CA PHE A 52 11.10 2.05 -1.26
C PHE A 52 11.15 2.11 -2.78
N LYS A 53 10.46 3.07 -3.40
CA LYS A 53 10.46 3.25 -4.86
C LYS A 53 11.84 3.61 -5.39
N LYS A 54 12.58 4.49 -4.71
CA LYS A 54 13.93 4.89 -5.12
C LYS A 54 14.84 3.67 -5.21
N ARG A 55 14.88 2.87 -4.14
CA ARG A 55 15.63 1.60 -4.15
C ARG A 55 15.14 0.67 -5.25
N LEU A 56 13.83 0.43 -5.34
CA LEU A 56 13.25 -0.49 -6.33
C LEU A 56 13.67 -0.10 -7.76
N LYS A 57 13.60 1.19 -8.09
CA LYS A 57 14.05 1.73 -9.39
C LYS A 57 15.53 1.45 -9.62
N GLU A 58 16.38 1.82 -8.68
CA GLU A 58 17.84 1.67 -8.79
C GLU A 58 18.25 0.21 -9.00
N VAL A 59 17.66 -0.74 -8.27
CA VAL A 59 18.02 -2.15 -8.41
C VAL A 59 17.37 -2.81 -9.62
N SER A 60 16.17 -2.37 -10.04
CA SER A 60 15.52 -2.90 -11.23
C SER A 60 16.23 -2.48 -12.52
N GLU A 61 16.66 -1.22 -12.62
CA GLU A 61 17.33 -0.68 -13.82
C GLU A 61 18.72 -1.29 -14.03
N LYS A 62 19.37 -1.76 -12.95
CA LYS A 62 20.61 -2.55 -13.03
C LYS A 62 20.40 -3.93 -13.68
N ILE A 63 19.20 -4.49 -13.57
CA ILE A 63 18.88 -5.81 -14.11
C ILE A 63 18.23 -5.70 -15.49
N ASP A 64 17.36 -4.71 -15.67
CA ASP A 64 16.59 -4.49 -16.89
C ASP A 64 16.53 -2.98 -17.20
N PRO A 65 17.27 -2.50 -18.21
CA PRO A 65 17.21 -1.11 -18.64
C PRO A 65 15.82 -0.64 -19.10
N ARG A 66 14.91 -1.56 -19.41
CA ARG A 66 13.52 -1.27 -19.79
C ARG A 66 12.55 -1.29 -18.61
N ALA A 67 13.05 -1.46 -17.38
CA ALA A 67 12.23 -1.51 -16.19
C ALA A 67 11.45 -0.21 -15.96
N LEU A 68 10.14 -0.32 -15.76
CA LEU A 68 9.27 0.83 -15.48
C LEU A 68 8.77 0.78 -14.04
N SER A 69 9.32 1.67 -13.20
CA SER A 69 8.92 1.81 -11.81
C SER A 69 7.82 2.84 -11.61
N ALA A 70 6.86 2.54 -10.73
CA ALA A 70 5.78 3.43 -10.35
C ALA A 70 5.50 3.33 -8.85
N GLN A 71 4.92 4.38 -8.27
CA GLN A 71 4.43 4.39 -6.89
C GLN A 71 2.98 4.85 -6.87
N ARG A 72 2.22 4.38 -5.87
CA ARG A 72 0.80 4.67 -5.76
C ARG A 72 0.35 4.67 -4.30
N LEU A 73 -0.33 5.76 -3.92
CA LEU A 73 -1.23 5.74 -2.77
C LEU A 73 -2.55 5.08 -3.16
N LYS A 74 -3.11 4.30 -2.27
CA LYS A 74 -4.42 3.69 -2.46
C LYS A 74 -5.48 4.79 -2.61
N ARG A 75 -6.43 4.58 -3.52
CA ARG A 75 -7.48 5.54 -3.84
C ARG A 75 -8.58 5.48 -2.77
N VAL A 76 -9.20 6.61 -2.46
CA VAL A 76 -10.27 6.72 -1.44
C VAL A 76 -11.36 5.67 -1.63
N PRO A 77 -11.95 5.46 -2.82
CA PRO A 77 -13.00 4.46 -3.00
C PRO A 77 -12.53 3.03 -2.67
N SER A 78 -11.27 2.70 -2.95
CA SER A 78 -10.70 1.39 -2.63
C SER A 78 -10.39 1.23 -1.13
N ILE A 79 -10.14 2.33 -0.42
CA ILE A 79 -9.98 2.34 1.04
C ILE A 79 -11.35 2.11 1.68
N ILE A 80 -12.37 2.90 1.31
CA ILE A 80 -13.75 2.75 1.80
C ILE A 80 -14.26 1.33 1.53
N LYS A 81 -14.11 0.80 0.31
CA LYS A 81 -14.50 -0.59 -0.01
C LYS A 81 -13.81 -1.63 0.88
N LYS A 82 -12.57 -1.38 1.30
CA LYS A 82 -11.83 -2.30 2.18
C LYS A 82 -12.25 -2.15 3.64
N LEU A 83 -12.54 -0.92 4.09
CA LEU A 83 -13.10 -0.66 5.42
C LEU A 83 -14.48 -1.31 5.57
N ASN A 84 -15.33 -1.24 4.55
CA ASN A 84 -16.66 -1.87 4.51
C ASN A 84 -16.65 -3.38 4.28
N ARG A 85 -15.48 -4.01 4.11
CA ARG A 85 -15.42 -5.46 3.87
C ARG A 85 -15.79 -6.21 5.14
N LYS A 86 -16.86 -7.02 5.05
CA LYS A 86 -17.23 -7.97 6.10
C LYS A 86 -16.28 -9.17 6.07
N TYR A 87 -15.82 -9.59 7.25
CA TYR A 87 -15.00 -10.79 7.42
C TYR A 87 -15.82 -11.80 8.23
N GLY A 88 -16.01 -13.02 7.70
CA GLY A 88 -16.72 -14.10 8.41
C GLY A 88 -18.19 -13.82 8.74
N GLY A 89 -18.90 -13.03 7.93
CA GLY A 89 -20.34 -12.72 8.12
C GLY A 89 -20.65 -11.60 9.11
N ASN A 90 -19.65 -11.11 9.85
CA ASN A 90 -19.82 -10.09 10.89
C ASN A 90 -19.62 -8.66 10.39
N ASN A 91 -19.81 -7.70 11.30
CA ASN A 91 -19.49 -6.28 11.12
C ASN A 91 -18.06 -6.06 10.58
N PRO A 92 -17.82 -4.99 9.82
CA PRO A 92 -16.48 -4.69 9.34
C PRO A 92 -15.50 -4.48 10.51
N THR A 93 -14.37 -5.20 10.50
CA THR A 93 -13.37 -5.16 11.58
C THR A 93 -12.11 -4.38 11.21
N MET A 94 -11.97 -3.99 9.94
CA MET A 94 -10.78 -3.30 9.44
C MET A 94 -10.76 -1.85 9.91
N LYS A 95 -9.73 -1.47 10.65
CA LYS A 95 -9.47 -0.07 11.00
C LYS A 95 -8.56 0.60 9.98
N LEU A 96 -8.73 1.91 9.79
CA LEU A 96 -7.94 2.68 8.82
C LEU A 96 -6.43 2.63 9.16
N THR A 97 -6.08 2.75 10.43
CA THR A 97 -4.68 2.70 10.90
C THR A 97 -4.04 1.31 10.79
N GLN A 98 -4.84 0.25 10.66
CA GLN A 98 -4.36 -1.13 10.52
C GLN A 98 -4.22 -1.57 9.05
N MET A 99 -4.61 -0.71 8.10
CA MET A 99 -4.62 -1.05 6.68
C MET A 99 -3.19 -1.15 6.11
N GLN A 100 -2.79 -2.35 5.71
CA GLN A 100 -1.44 -2.63 5.22
C GLN A 100 -1.13 -2.09 3.80
N ASP A 101 -2.15 -1.86 2.96
CA ASP A 101 -1.99 -1.54 1.54
C ASP A 101 -2.31 -0.08 1.21
N ILE A 102 -2.01 0.86 2.13
CA ILE A 102 -2.23 2.29 1.90
C ILE A 102 -1.27 2.86 0.85
N ALA A 103 -0.02 2.40 0.83
CA ALA A 103 0.99 2.88 -0.08
C ALA A 103 1.82 1.70 -0.61
N GLY A 104 2.26 1.80 -1.86
CA GLY A 104 3.10 0.78 -2.47
C GLY A 104 3.78 1.28 -3.74
N CYS A 105 4.86 0.59 -4.11
CA CYS A 105 5.54 0.77 -5.38
C CYS A 105 5.51 -0.53 -6.18
N ARG A 106 5.64 -0.41 -7.49
CA ARG A 106 5.73 -1.53 -8.42
C ARG A 106 6.82 -1.26 -9.43
N VAL A 107 7.35 -2.33 -10.00
CA VAL A 107 8.15 -2.28 -11.22
C VAL A 107 7.57 -3.27 -12.21
N VAL A 108 7.50 -2.86 -13.47
CA VAL A 108 7.20 -3.74 -14.60
C VAL A 108 8.53 -4.04 -15.27
N MET A 109 8.87 -5.32 -15.32
CA MET A 109 10.06 -5.84 -15.99
C MET A 109 9.66 -6.35 -17.37
N SER A 110 10.60 -6.37 -18.30
CA SER A 110 10.37 -6.84 -19.67
C SER A 110 10.24 -8.36 -19.79
N ASP A 111 10.70 -9.10 -18.78
CA ASP A 111 10.63 -10.57 -18.74
C ASP A 111 10.46 -11.11 -17.31
N VAL A 112 9.83 -12.29 -17.20
CA VAL A 112 9.55 -12.97 -15.92
C VAL A 112 10.83 -13.46 -15.23
N LEU A 113 11.83 -13.93 -15.99
CA LEU A 113 13.12 -14.36 -15.45
C LEU A 113 13.86 -13.17 -14.84
N LEU A 114 13.80 -11.99 -15.47
CA LEU A 114 14.37 -10.77 -14.92
C LEU A 114 13.67 -10.34 -13.63
N ALA A 115 12.35 -10.48 -13.54
CA ALA A 115 11.61 -10.26 -12.29
C ALA A 115 12.03 -11.24 -11.17
N ARG A 116 12.25 -12.52 -11.49
CA ARG A 116 12.77 -13.50 -10.53
C ARG A 116 14.19 -13.20 -10.11
N LYS A 117 15.07 -12.79 -11.04
CA LYS A 117 16.44 -12.38 -10.74
C LYS A 117 16.46 -11.19 -9.78
N LEU A 118 15.67 -10.16 -10.06
CA LEU A 118 15.52 -8.99 -9.17
C LEU A 118 15.09 -9.40 -7.77
N HIS A 119 14.07 -10.25 -7.68
CA HIS A 119 13.58 -10.76 -6.41
C HIS A 119 14.66 -11.50 -5.62
N HIS A 120 15.33 -12.45 -6.25
CA HIS A 120 16.35 -13.26 -5.61
C HIS A 120 17.56 -12.43 -5.16
N ASP A 121 18.14 -11.64 -6.06
CA ASP A 121 19.41 -10.95 -5.80
C ASP A 121 19.24 -9.78 -4.82
N TYR A 122 18.10 -9.10 -4.81
CA TYR A 122 17.91 -7.87 -4.03
C TYR A 122 16.88 -7.92 -2.91
N TYR A 123 16.05 -8.97 -2.84
CA TYR A 123 14.98 -9.09 -1.83
C TYR A 123 14.98 -10.42 -1.06
N ILE A 124 15.66 -11.46 -1.56
CA ILE A 124 15.98 -12.68 -0.80
C ILE A 124 17.38 -12.58 -0.20
N LYS A 125 18.40 -12.30 -1.01
CA LYS A 125 19.81 -12.29 -0.59
C LYS A 125 20.25 -11.00 0.12
N SER A 126 19.53 -9.90 -0.07
CA SER A 126 19.89 -8.61 0.53
C SER A 126 19.39 -8.50 1.96
N ASP A 127 20.21 -7.91 2.82
CA ASP A 127 19.75 -7.40 4.11
C ASP A 127 19.07 -6.03 3.93
N LEU A 128 17.75 -6.01 4.06
CA LEU A 128 16.94 -4.81 3.99
C LEU A 128 16.64 -4.34 5.40
N LYS A 129 16.91 -3.05 5.70
CA LYS A 129 16.59 -2.46 7.01
C LYS A 129 15.12 -2.61 7.41
N HIS A 130 14.21 -2.67 6.44
CA HIS A 130 12.78 -2.85 6.67
C HIS A 130 12.45 -4.34 6.83
N LYS A 131 11.61 -4.66 7.82
CA LYS A 131 11.22 -6.04 8.10
C LYS A 131 10.26 -6.56 7.03
N LYS A 132 10.64 -7.61 6.30
CA LYS A 132 9.71 -8.36 5.44
C LYS A 132 8.70 -9.10 6.33
N VAL A 133 7.42 -8.86 6.14
CA VAL A 133 6.35 -9.47 6.94
C VAL A 133 5.54 -10.50 6.17
N ASN A 134 5.52 -10.42 4.84
CA ASN A 134 4.83 -11.39 4.00
C ASN A 134 5.38 -11.35 2.57
N GLU A 135 5.17 -12.43 1.85
CA GLU A 135 5.54 -12.60 0.45
C GLU A 135 4.52 -13.49 -0.26
N LYS A 136 4.17 -13.18 -1.51
CA LYS A 136 3.32 -14.03 -2.34
C LYS A 136 3.87 -14.13 -3.75
N ASP A 137 4.16 -15.35 -4.19
CA ASP A 137 4.63 -15.64 -5.53
C ASP A 137 3.44 -16.01 -6.45
N TYR A 138 2.82 -15.00 -7.05
CA TYR A 138 1.78 -15.22 -8.06
C TYR A 138 2.35 -15.52 -9.45
N ILE A 139 3.67 -15.60 -9.62
CA ILE A 139 4.26 -16.10 -10.87
C ILE A 139 4.17 -17.62 -10.88
N THR A 140 4.58 -18.27 -9.78
CA THR A 140 4.46 -19.72 -9.61
C THR A 140 3.01 -20.14 -9.39
N TYR A 141 2.28 -19.41 -8.55
CA TYR A 141 0.91 -19.73 -8.15
C TYR A 141 -0.03 -18.60 -8.60
N PRO A 142 -0.32 -18.48 -9.92
CA PRO A 142 -1.16 -17.41 -10.44
C PRO A 142 -2.55 -17.46 -9.82
N LYS A 143 -3.19 -16.29 -9.74
CA LYS A 143 -4.61 -16.22 -9.37
C LYS A 143 -5.46 -16.82 -10.49
N SER A 144 -6.72 -17.13 -10.17
CA SER A 144 -7.71 -17.65 -11.12
C SER A 144 -7.99 -16.72 -12.30
N ASP A 145 -7.76 -15.42 -12.15
CA ASP A 145 -7.87 -14.40 -13.20
C ASP A 145 -6.60 -14.30 -14.09
N GLY A 146 -5.60 -15.17 -13.88
CA GLY A 146 -4.34 -15.17 -14.60
C GLY A 146 -3.33 -14.13 -14.12
N TYR A 147 -3.63 -13.39 -13.06
CA TYR A 147 -2.71 -12.38 -12.51
C TYR A 147 -1.40 -12.99 -12.02
N ARG A 148 -0.27 -12.40 -12.46
CA ARG A 148 1.11 -12.80 -12.11
C ARG A 148 1.93 -11.63 -11.61
N SER A 149 2.60 -11.81 -10.47
CA SER A 149 3.54 -10.87 -9.85
C SER A 149 4.19 -11.51 -8.63
N ILE A 150 5.34 -11.02 -8.21
CA ILE A 150 5.87 -11.26 -6.86
C ILE A 150 5.39 -10.11 -5.98
N HIS A 151 4.71 -10.42 -4.86
CA HIS A 151 4.23 -9.42 -3.90
C HIS A 151 5.09 -9.49 -2.65
N LEU A 152 5.73 -8.39 -2.30
CA LEU A 152 6.52 -8.25 -1.08
C LEU A 152 5.84 -7.26 -0.14
N ILE A 153 5.64 -7.65 1.11
CA ILE A 153 5.03 -6.80 2.13
C ILE A 153 6.06 -6.54 3.21
N TYR A 154 6.34 -5.25 3.44
CA TYR A 154 7.29 -4.78 4.43
C TYR A 154 6.60 -3.94 5.50
N LYS A 155 7.15 -3.99 6.71
CA LYS A 155 6.81 -3.08 7.82
C LYS A 155 7.96 -2.08 8.01
N TYR A 156 7.61 -0.82 8.22
CA TYR A 156 8.52 0.28 8.53
C TYR A 156 8.12 0.95 9.84
#